data_AF-A0A7S0R6Q0-F1
#
_entry.id   AF-A0A7S0R6Q0-F1
#
_cell.length_a   1.000
_cell.length_b   1.000
_cell.length_c   1.000
_cell.angle_alpha   90.00
_cell.angle_beta   90.00
_cell.angle_gamma   90.00
#
_symmetry.space_group_name_H-M   'P 1'
#
loop_
_entity.id
_entity.type
_entity.pdbx_description
1 polymer ?
#
loop_
_entity_poly.entity_id
_entity_poly.type
_entity_poly.pdbx_seq_one_letter_code
_entity_poly.pdbx_strand_id
1 'polypeptide(L)'
;APGGARKRSAVIALTPHGLEFDVPVEVTIPYDTEGAGVAALRVVRAADEGSQQLEYLEGATFVDGAATVAVSSFSVFAVVEVDEEGEATPSPPPESPPPVTPSPPPE
;
A
#
# COMPACT_ATOMS: atom_id res chain seq x y z
N ALA A 1 -10.76 4.11 6.21
CA ALA A 1 -9.45 3.46 6.04
C ALA A 1 -9.71 1.97 5.88
N PRO A 2 -9.07 1.27 4.94
CA PRO A 2 -9.11 -0.20 4.91
C PRO A 2 -8.76 -0.71 6.31
N GLY A 3 -9.51 -1.69 6.81
CA GLY A 3 -9.47 -2.11 8.21
C GLY A 3 -8.05 -2.51 8.61
N GLY A 4 -7.38 -1.67 9.40
CA GLY A 4 -5.97 -1.83 9.78
C GLY A 4 -5.07 -0.62 9.48
N ALA A 5 -5.52 0.37 8.69
CA ALA A 5 -4.72 1.55 8.39
C ALA A 5 -5.02 2.76 9.31
N ARG A 6 -3.98 3.35 9.92
CA ARG A 6 -4.04 4.54 10.78
C ARG A 6 -3.56 5.77 10.01
N LYS A 7 -4.31 6.87 10.06
CA LYS A 7 -3.94 8.11 9.37
C LYS A 7 -2.78 8.81 10.09
N ARG A 8 -1.75 9.22 9.32
CA ARG A 8 -0.54 9.90 9.82
C ARG A 8 -0.39 11.34 9.32
N SER A 9 -1.22 11.79 8.39
CA SER A 9 -1.20 13.17 7.89
C SER A 9 -2.58 13.84 7.98
N ALA A 10 -2.61 15.14 7.72
CA ALA A 10 -3.84 15.79 7.25
C ALA A 10 -4.26 15.20 5.90
N VAL A 11 -5.54 15.30 5.57
CA VAL A 11 -6.05 14.96 4.24
C VAL A 11 -5.89 16.19 3.36
N ILE A 12 -5.22 16.03 2.22
CA ILE A 12 -4.94 17.12 1.28
C ILE A 12 -5.77 16.87 0.02
N ALA A 13 -6.69 17.78 -0.28
CA ALA A 13 -7.49 17.72 -1.50
C ALA A 13 -6.94 18.71 -2.53
N LEU A 14 -6.48 18.20 -3.68
CA LEU A 14 -6.17 19.02 -4.84
C LEU A 14 -7.38 19.05 -5.77
N THR A 15 -7.80 20.24 -6.16
CA THR A 15 -9.04 20.46 -6.93
C THR A 15 -8.77 21.16 -8.26
N PRO A 16 -9.49 20.83 -9.34
CA PRO A 16 -10.56 19.84 -9.40
C PRO A 16 -10.01 18.40 -9.40
N HIS A 17 -10.78 17.45 -8.84
CA HIS A 17 -10.37 16.05 -8.81
C HIS A 17 -10.23 15.52 -10.25
N GLY A 18 -9.21 14.69 -10.50
CA GLY A 18 -8.97 14.07 -11.79
C GLY A 18 -8.40 15.01 -12.86
N LEU A 19 -8.03 16.26 -12.53
CA LEU A 19 -7.26 17.09 -13.45
C LEU A 19 -5.94 16.39 -13.77
N GLU A 20 -5.72 16.02 -15.03
CA GLU A 20 -4.53 15.31 -15.46
C GLU A 20 -3.38 16.25 -15.81
N PHE A 21 -2.16 15.75 -15.62
CA PHE A 21 -0.94 16.42 -16.02
C PHE A 21 -0.29 15.69 -17.19
N ASP A 22 0.21 16.45 -18.17
CA ASP A 22 0.98 15.90 -19.29
C ASP A 22 2.30 15.25 -18.83
N VAL A 23 2.84 15.71 -17.70
CA VAL A 23 4.05 15.19 -17.05
C VAL A 23 3.75 14.98 -15.56
N PRO A 24 4.14 13.84 -14.96
CA PRO A 24 3.94 13.61 -13.53
C PRO A 24 4.56 14.72 -12.68
N VAL A 25 3.84 15.14 -11.64
CA VAL A 25 4.29 16.14 -10.68
C VAL A 25 4.60 15.48 -9.34
N GLU A 26 5.56 16.04 -8.61
CA GLU A 26 5.87 15.58 -7.25
C GLU A 26 4.94 16.25 -6.24
N VAL A 27 4.37 15.44 -5.35
CA VAL A 27 3.61 15.90 -4.20
C VAL A 27 4.33 15.49 -2.94
N THR A 28 4.62 16.47 -2.08
CA THR A 28 5.21 16.25 -0.76
C THR A 28 4.16 16.46 0.32
N ILE A 29 3.91 15.42 1.12
CA ILE A 29 2.90 15.37 2.16
C ILE A 29 3.58 15.27 3.53
N PRO A 30 3.44 16.26 4.43
CA PRO A 30 3.96 16.15 5.78
C PRO A 30 3.16 15.12 6.57
N TYR A 31 3.85 14.33 7.39
CA TYR A 31 3.24 13.31 8.25
C TYR A 31 3.88 13.26 9.64
N ASP A 32 3.13 12.72 10.59
CA ASP A 32 3.57 12.50 11.96
C ASP A 32 4.47 11.25 12.04
N THR A 33 5.72 11.45 12.49
CA THR A 33 6.74 10.40 12.58
C THR A 33 6.69 9.62 13.89
N GLU A 34 5.88 10.03 14.88
CA GLU A 34 5.93 9.46 16.23
C GLU A 34 5.41 8.02 16.23
N GLY A 35 6.29 7.07 16.54
CA GLY A 35 5.95 5.65 16.61
C GLY A 35 5.64 4.99 15.27
N ALA A 36 5.96 5.63 14.14
CA ALA A 36 5.78 5.05 12.82
C ALA A 36 7.01 4.25 12.38
N GLY A 37 6.81 2.98 12.04
CA GLY A 37 7.80 2.23 11.26
C GLY A 37 7.71 2.65 9.79
N VAL A 38 8.80 3.15 9.19
CA VAL A 38 8.79 3.61 7.79
C VAL A 38 8.31 2.53 6.82
N ALA A 39 8.60 1.25 7.11
CA ALA A 39 8.16 0.11 6.31
C ALA A 39 6.61 -0.05 6.24
N ALA A 40 5.89 0.45 7.25
CA ALA A 40 4.43 0.39 7.34
C ALA A 40 3.74 1.60 6.70
N LEU A 41 4.49 2.61 6.25
CA LEU A 41 3.91 3.83 5.68
C LEU A 41 3.52 3.65 4.21
N ARG A 42 2.35 4.18 3.85
CA ARG A 42 1.85 4.24 2.47
C ARG A 42 1.24 5.61 2.20
N VAL A 43 1.40 6.11 0.99
CA VAL A 43 0.59 7.23 0.50
C VAL A 43 -0.66 6.65 -0.16
N VAL A 44 -1.81 7.23 0.13
CA VAL A 44 -3.08 6.86 -0.49
C VAL A 44 -3.64 8.02 -1.29
N ARG A 45 -4.41 7.71 -2.32
CA ARG A 45 -5.29 8.64 -3.01
C ARG A 45 -6.74 8.16 -3.03
N ALA A 46 -7.71 9.05 -3.26
CA ALA A 46 -9.08 8.65 -3.56
C ALA A 46 -9.17 8.08 -4.98
N ALA A 47 -9.94 7.00 -5.16
CA ALA A 47 -10.16 6.40 -6.47
C ALA A 47 -10.97 7.32 -7.40
N ASP A 48 -11.97 8.01 -6.85
CA ASP A 48 -12.87 8.91 -7.57
C ASP A 48 -13.42 10.01 -6.65
N GLU A 49 -14.04 11.03 -7.26
CA GLU A 49 -14.57 12.19 -6.54
C GLU A 49 -15.74 11.78 -5.61
N GLY A 50 -15.52 11.91 -4.30
CA GLY A 50 -16.53 11.58 -3.29
C GLY A 50 -16.53 10.11 -2.85
N SER A 51 -15.66 9.27 -3.41
CA SER A 51 -15.49 7.89 -2.98
C SER A 51 -14.72 7.77 -1.68
N GLN A 52 -15.09 6.75 -0.91
CA GLN A 52 -14.39 6.34 0.30
C GLN A 52 -13.33 5.26 0.01
N GLN A 53 -13.24 4.82 -1.25
CA GLN A 53 -12.23 3.87 -1.69
C GLN A 53 -10.89 4.59 -1.88
N LEU A 54 -9.87 4.03 -1.24
CA LEU A 54 -8.50 4.54 -1.26
C LEU A 54 -7.62 3.57 -2.04
N GLU A 55 -6.74 4.12 -2.87
CA GLU A 55 -5.72 3.39 -3.61
C GLU A 55 -4.34 3.69 -3.02
N TYR A 56 -3.50 2.68 -2.86
CA TYR A 56 -2.10 2.88 -2.47
C TYR A 56 -1.30 3.38 -3.67
N LEU A 57 -0.49 4.42 -3.43
CA LEU A 57 0.47 4.91 -4.40
C LEU A 57 1.83 4.25 -4.16
N GLU A 58 2.31 3.58 -5.19
CA GLU A 58 3.64 2.98 -5.23
C GLU A 58 4.72 4.04 -5.45
N GLY A 59 5.97 3.73 -5.06
CA GLY A 59 7.12 4.59 -5.32
C GLY A 59 7.21 5.85 -4.44
N ALA A 60 6.38 5.95 -3.39
CA ALA A 60 6.51 7.02 -2.40
C ALA A 60 7.81 6.86 -1.58
N THR A 61 8.48 7.97 -1.32
CA THR A 61 9.67 8.05 -0.47
C THR A 61 9.32 8.75 0.83
N PHE A 62 9.83 8.26 1.96
CA PHE A 62 9.53 8.78 3.29
C PHE A 62 10.82 9.20 3.98
N VAL A 63 11.01 10.51 4.15
CA VAL A 63 12.24 11.09 4.72
C VAL A 63 11.85 12.22 5.66
N ASP A 64 12.34 12.20 6.89
CA ASP A 64 12.23 13.29 7.87
C ASP A 64 10.80 13.86 8.04
N GLY A 65 9.78 13.00 8.06
CA GLY A 65 8.38 13.42 8.23
C GLY A 65 7.72 13.97 6.97
N ALA A 66 8.32 13.75 5.79
CA ALA A 66 7.75 14.10 4.50
C ALA A 66 7.66 12.87 3.59
N ALA A 67 6.47 12.63 3.04
CA ALA A 67 6.23 11.62 2.02
C ALA A 67 6.21 12.29 0.65
N THR A 68 7.10 11.90 -0.27
CA THR A 68 7.14 12.43 -1.63
C THR A 68 6.78 11.35 -2.64
N VAL A 69 5.82 11.65 -3.53
CA VAL A 69 5.34 10.71 -4.56
C VAL A 69 5.03 11.46 -5.86
N ALA A 70 5.31 10.81 -7.00
CA ALA A 70 4.94 11.32 -8.31
C ALA A 70 3.47 10.98 -8.61
N VAL A 71 2.70 11.95 -9.08
CA VAL A 71 1.29 11.80 -9.43
C VAL A 71 1.00 12.40 -10.80
N SER A 72 0.08 11.78 -11.54
CA SER A 72 -0.33 12.24 -12.88
C SER A 72 -1.67 12.97 -12.89
N SER A 73 -2.33 13.11 -11.73
CA SER A 73 -3.58 13.85 -11.62
C SER A 73 -3.82 14.40 -10.21
N PHE A 74 -4.65 15.44 -10.12
CA PHE A 74 -5.20 15.90 -8.85
C PHE A 74 -6.11 14.84 -8.22
N SER A 75 -5.98 14.66 -6.91
CA SER A 75 -6.82 13.77 -6.11
C SER A 75 -6.83 14.24 -4.65
N VAL A 76 -7.42 13.43 -3.78
CA VAL A 76 -7.36 13.56 -2.33
C VAL A 76 -6.28 12.62 -1.79
N PHE A 77 -5.25 13.15 -1.15
CA PHE A 77 -4.10 12.40 -0.68
C PHE A 77 -3.99 12.37 0.85
N ALA A 78 -3.43 11.29 1.38
CA ALA A 78 -3.03 11.18 2.78
C ALA A 78 -1.88 10.16 2.96
N VAL A 79 -1.15 10.28 4.06
CA VAL A 79 -0.23 9.24 4.55
C VAL A 79 -0.96 8.40 5.59
N VAL A 80 -0.85 7.09 5.43
CA VAL A 80 -1.36 6.09 6.38
C VAL A 80 -0.25 5.14 6.79
N GLU A 81 -0.37 4.61 8.00
CA GLU A 81 0.40 3.48 8.49
C GLU A 81 -0.48 2.24 8.42
N VAL A 82 0.00 1.16 7.83
CA VAL A 82 -0.71 -0.10 7.70
C VAL A 82 -0.07 -1.12 8.62
N ASP A 83 -0.83 -1.65 9.58
CA ASP A 83 -0.36 -2.75 10.42
C ASP A 83 -0.06 -3.97 9.52
N GLU A 84 1.16 -4.53 9.57
CA GLU A 84 1.59 -5.69 8.77
C GLU A 84 0.86 -7.02 9.13
N GLU A 85 -0.16 -6.98 9.99
CA GLU A 85 -1.02 -8.14 10.30
C GLU A 85 -1.98 -8.41 9.12
N GLY A 86 -1.44 -8.91 8.00
CA GLY A 86 -2.27 -9.22 6.86
C GLY A 86 -1.60 -9.73 5.60
N GLU A 87 -0.28 -9.91 5.56
CA GLU A 87 0.27 -10.84 4.57
C GLU A 87 -0.12 -12.24 5.04
N ALA A 88 -1.29 -12.71 4.58
CA ALA A 88 -1.59 -14.13 4.61
C ALA A 88 -0.40 -14.81 3.93
N THR A 89 0.49 -15.42 4.72
CA THR A 89 1.46 -16.37 4.17
C THR A 89 0.66 -17.29 3.26
N PRO A 90 0.99 -17.44 1.97
CA PRO A 90 0.36 -18.49 1.19
C PRO A 90 0.59 -19.77 1.98
N SER A 91 -0.48 -20.43 2.43
CA SER A 91 -0.36 -21.76 2.98
C SER A 91 0.49 -22.56 2.01
N PRO A 92 1.55 -23.27 2.46
CA PRO A 92 2.29 -24.13 1.56
C PRO A 92 1.26 -25.01 0.83
N PRO A 93 1.41 -25.22 -0.50
CA PRO A 93 0.53 -26.14 -1.21
C PRO A 93 0.54 -27.47 -0.42
N PRO A 94 -0.61 -28.16 -0.29
CA PRO A 94 -0.66 -29.42 0.45
C PRO A 94 0.48 -30.32 -0.04
N GLU A 95 1.38 -30.68 0.87
CA GLU A 95 2.54 -31.49 0.57
C GLU A 95 2.04 -32.76 -0.12
N SER A 96 2.49 -33.01 -1.35
CA SER A 96 2.10 -34.22 -2.07
C SER A 96 2.47 -35.43 -1.23
N PRO A 97 1.59 -36.44 -1.06
CA PRO A 97 1.96 -37.63 -0.31
C PRO A 97 3.22 -38.24 -0.92
N PRO A 98 4.12 -38.81 -0.10
CA PRO A 98 5.35 -39.41 -0.61
C PRO A 98 5.00 -40.47 -1.67
N PRO A 99 5.80 -40.61 -2.74
CA PRO A 99 5.58 -41.65 -3.72
C PRO A 99 5.62 -43.01 -3.02
N VAL A 100 4.56 -43.80 -3.19
CA VAL A 100 4.54 -45.19 -2.73
C VAL A 100 5.62 -45.93 -3.50
N THR A 101 6.71 -46.30 -2.83
CA THR A 101 7.73 -47.17 -3.42
C THR A 101 7.08 -48.54 -3.71
N PRO A 102 7.04 -49.03 -4.96
CA PRO A 102 6.60 -50.40 -5.20
C PRO A 102 7.62 -51.37 -4.61
N SER A 103 7.14 -52.30 -3.77
CA SER A 103 7.96 -53.40 -3.26
C SER A 103 8.57 -54.21 -4.42
N PRO A 104 9.83 -54.67 -4.31
CA PRO A 104 10.42 -55.55 -5.30
C PRO A 104 9.69 -56.90 -5.33
N PRO A 105 9.60 -57.57 -6.49
CA PRO A 105 9.02 -58.90 -6.58
C PRO A 105 9.87 -59.93 -5.81
N PRO A 106 9.26 -60.97 -5.23
CA PRO A 106 10.00 -62.04 -4.57
C PRO A 106 10.82 -62.86 -5.58
N GLU A 107 12.02 -63.29 -5.17
CA GLU A 107 12.89 -64.26 -5.87
C GLU A 107 12.24 -65.65 -6.01
#